data_AF-A0A380EP63-F1
#
_entry.id   AF-A0A380EP63-F1
#
_cell.length_a   1.000
_cell.length_b   1.000
_cell.length_c   1.000
_cell.angle_alpha   90.00
_cell.angle_beta   90.00
_cell.angle_gamma   90.00
#
_symmetry.space_group_name_H-M   'P 1'
#
loop_
_entity.id
_entity.type
_entity.pdbx_description
1 polymer ?
#
loop_
_entity_poly.entity_id
_entity_poly.type
_entity_poly.pdbx_seq_one_letter_code
_entity_poly.pdbx_strand_id
1 'polypeptide(L)'
;MKNSYQAQKVIEEVIKEKPKARWLFLTLSTKNAIDGDTLEQSLKHLTKAFDRLSRYKKVKQNLVGFMRSTEVTVNKNDGSYNQHMHVLLCVENAYLEKKRII
;
A
#
# COMPACT_ATOMS: atom_id res chain seq x y z
N MET A 1 4.19 -10.41 17.54
CA MET A 1 5.15 -10.19 16.42
C MET A 1 5.88 -8.87 16.64
N LYS A 2 7.22 -8.82 16.55
CA LYS A 2 7.99 -7.59 16.82
C LYS A 2 7.58 -6.39 15.94
N ASN A 3 7.10 -6.65 14.72
CA ASN A 3 6.74 -5.61 13.76
C ASN A 3 5.41 -4.92 14.06
N SER A 4 4.44 -5.59 14.70
CA SER A 4 3.12 -5.00 14.97
C SER A 4 3.19 -3.92 16.05
N TYR A 5 4.03 -4.11 17.06
CA TYR A 5 4.23 -3.14 18.14
C TYR A 5 4.90 -1.85 17.64
N GLN A 6 5.89 -1.96 16.75
CA GLN A 6 6.53 -0.78 16.16
C GLN A 6 5.58 -0.02 15.23
N ALA A 7 4.78 -0.75 14.43
CA ALA A 7 3.74 -0.14 13.60
C ALA A 7 2.74 0.65 14.45
N GLN A 8 2.30 0.06 15.56
CA GLN A 8 1.38 0.72 16.49
C GLN A 8 1.98 2.01 17.05
N LYS A 9 3.24 2.00 17.51
CA LYS A 9 3.91 3.22 18.00
C LYS A 9 3.98 4.32 16.94
N VAL A 10 4.35 3.96 15.71
CA VAL A 10 4.39 4.93 14.61
C VAL A 10 3.00 5.52 14.33
N ILE A 11 1.97 4.68 14.30
CA ILE A 11 0.58 5.13 14.10
C ILE A 11 0.13 6.05 15.24
N GLU A 12 0.43 5.70 16.49
CA GLU A 12 0.12 6.50 17.67
C GLU A 12 0.77 7.89 17.58
N GLU A 13 2.04 7.98 17.21
CA GLU A 13 2.73 9.27 17.03
C GLU A 13 2.16 10.08 15.86
N VAL A 14 1.83 9.45 14.73
CA VAL A 14 1.17 10.13 13.60
C VAL A 14 -0.19 10.68 14.00
N ILE A 15 -0.98 9.96 14.81
CA ILE A 15 -2.27 10.45 15.31
C ILE A 15 -2.07 11.68 16.20
N LYS A 16 -1.02 11.72 17.03
CA LYS A 16 -0.69 12.87 17.87
C LYS A 16 -0.25 14.09 17.04
N GLU A 17 0.66 13.90 16.09
CA GLU A 17 1.23 14.99 15.27
C GLU A 17 0.27 15.50 14.19
N LYS A 18 -0.55 14.60 13.62
CA LYS A 18 -1.44 14.86 12.49
C LYS A 18 -2.87 14.36 12.78
N PRO A 19 -3.55 14.91 13.80
CA PRO A 19 -4.85 14.40 14.26
C PRO A 19 -5.98 14.50 13.23
N LYS A 20 -5.83 15.35 12.20
CA LYS A 20 -6.79 15.48 11.11
C LYS A 20 -6.53 14.54 9.94
N ALA A 21 -5.35 13.92 9.88
CA ALA A 21 -5.01 13.00 8.79
C ALA A 21 -6.00 11.83 8.76
N ARG A 22 -6.16 11.26 7.57
CA ARG A 22 -7.09 10.17 7.30
C ARG A 22 -6.32 8.96 6.82
N TRP A 23 -6.82 7.79 7.18
CA TRP A 23 -6.20 6.53 6.83
C TRP A 23 -7.01 5.86 5.72
N LEU A 24 -6.32 5.39 4.68
CA LEU A 24 -6.91 4.63 3.59
C LEU A 24 -6.23 3.27 3.51
N PHE A 25 -7.02 2.22 3.34
CA PHE A 25 -6.50 0.89 3.07
C PHE A 25 -6.58 0.62 1.57
N LEU A 26 -5.43 0.37 0.95
CA LEU A 26 -5.29 0.13 -0.49
C LEU A 26 -4.69 -1.26 -0.72
N THR A 27 -5.39 -2.08 -1.50
CA THR A 27 -4.86 -3.36 -1.97
C THR A 27 -4.53 -3.25 -3.46
N LEU A 28 -3.29 -3.54 -3.82
CA LEU A 28 -2.83 -3.61 -5.20
C LEU A 28 -2.54 -5.07 -5.55
N SER A 29 -3.15 -5.57 -6.61
CA SER A 29 -2.96 -6.94 -7.09
C SER A 29 -2.58 -6.93 -8.57
N THR A 30 -1.92 -7.99 -8.99
CA THR A 30 -1.57 -8.28 -10.39
C THR A 30 -2.11 -9.66 -10.75
N LYS A 31 -2.09 -10.01 -12.04
CA LYS A 31 -2.38 -11.38 -12.46
C LYS A 31 -1.46 -12.36 -11.72
N ASN A 32 -1.99 -13.55 -11.42
CA ASN A 32 -1.22 -14.59 -10.75
C ASN A 32 0.07 -14.91 -11.51
N ALA A 33 1.16 -15.09 -10.78
CA ALA A 33 2.41 -15.59 -11.34
C ALA A 33 2.34 -17.11 -11.50
N ILE A 34 2.86 -17.63 -12.61
CA ILE A 34 2.78 -19.05 -12.95
C ILE A 34 3.91 -19.89 -12.35
N ASP A 35 5.02 -19.23 -11.99
CA ASP A 35 6.24 -19.85 -11.46
C ASP A 35 7.03 -18.86 -10.58
N GLY A 36 8.16 -19.30 -10.03
CA GLY A 36 9.01 -18.48 -9.16
C GLY A 36 9.64 -17.28 -9.87
N ASP A 37 10.05 -17.43 -11.13
CA ASP A 37 10.71 -16.36 -11.90
C ASP A 37 9.72 -15.24 -12.22
N THR A 38 8.51 -15.59 -12.67
CA THR A 38 7.42 -14.64 -12.93
C THR A 38 6.93 -13.99 -11.64
N LEU A 39 6.95 -14.71 -10.50
CA LEU A 39 6.64 -14.14 -9.19
C LEU A 39 7.67 -13.08 -8.80
N GLU A 40 8.96 -13.39 -8.88
CA GLU A 40 10.03 -12.44 -8.54
C GLU A 40 9.92 -11.17 -9.39
N GLN A 41 9.75 -11.32 -10.71
CA GLN A 41 9.56 -10.22 -11.63
C GLN A 41 8.33 -9.39 -11.28
N SER A 42 7.20 -10.05 -10.96
CA SER A 42 5.97 -9.37 -10.58
C SER A 42 6.12 -8.58 -9.28
N LEU A 43 6.83 -9.11 -8.27
CA LEU A 43 7.06 -8.43 -7.00
C LEU A 43 7.96 -7.19 -7.16
N LYS A 44 9.01 -7.29 -7.99
CA LYS A 44 9.85 -6.16 -8.37
C LYS A 44 9.04 -5.10 -9.10
N HIS A 45 8.21 -5.52 -10.05
CA HIS A 45 7.36 -4.61 -10.82
C HIS A 45 6.34 -3.89 -9.92
N LEU A 46 5.65 -4.63 -9.05
CA LEU A 46 4.65 -4.09 -8.12
C LEU A 46 5.27 -3.05 -7.18
N THR A 47 6.46 -3.34 -6.64
CA THR A 47 7.21 -2.39 -5.80
C THR A 47 7.60 -1.13 -6.57
N LYS A 48 8.12 -1.27 -7.79
CA LYS A 48 8.51 -0.13 -8.64
C LYS A 48 7.30 0.70 -9.09
N ALA A 49 6.18 0.04 -9.40
CA ALA A 49 4.95 0.70 -9.79
C ALA A 49 4.36 1.51 -8.63
N PHE A 50 4.31 0.93 -7.43
CA PHE A 50 3.85 1.64 -6.23
C PHE A 50 4.77 2.82 -5.87
N ASP A 51 6.08 2.66 -6.01
CA ASP A 51 7.03 3.76 -5.83
C ASP A 51 6.77 4.93 -6.80
N ARG A 52 6.53 4.63 -8.08
CA ARG A 52 6.14 5.66 -9.05
C ARG A 52 4.82 6.32 -8.70
N LEU A 53 3.83 5.55 -8.24
CA LEU A 53 2.53 6.06 -7.79
C LEU A 53 2.69 7.00 -6.59
N SER A 54 3.47 6.63 -5.58
CA SER A 54 3.65 7.44 -4.37
C SER A 54 4.39 8.76 -4.64
N ARG A 55 5.27 8.78 -5.64
CA ARG A 55 5.98 10.00 -6.09
C ARG A 55 5.18 10.86 -7.05
N TYR A 56 4.08 10.36 -7.63
CA TYR A 56 3.27 11.13 -8.55
C TYR A 56 2.72 12.38 -7.88
N LYS A 57 2.89 13.56 -8.49
CA LYS A 57 2.63 14.87 -7.88
C LYS A 57 1.26 14.95 -7.19
N LYS A 58 0.20 14.44 -7.83
CA LYS A 58 -1.18 14.48 -7.29
C LYS A 58 -1.37 13.61 -6.05
N VAL A 59 -0.59 12.53 -5.92
CA VAL A 59 -0.59 11.64 -4.75
C VAL A 59 0.32 12.24 -3.67
N LYS A 60 1.58 12.51 -4.01
CA LYS A 60 2.61 13.03 -3.09
C LYS A 60 2.15 14.28 -2.34
N GLN A 61 1.44 15.20 -3.00
CA GLN A 61 0.99 16.45 -2.36
C GLN A 61 0.01 16.24 -1.19
N ASN A 62 -0.69 15.10 -1.13
CA ASN A 62 -1.64 14.78 -0.06
C ASN A 62 -1.19 13.59 0.80
N LEU A 63 -0.05 12.97 0.48
CA LEU A 63 0.43 11.78 1.15
C LEU A 63 1.34 12.19 2.31
N VAL A 64 0.90 11.92 3.54
CA VAL A 64 1.73 12.09 4.75
C VAL A 64 2.76 10.96 4.81
N GLY A 65 2.32 9.73 4.53
CA GLY A 65 3.18 8.55 4.55
C GLY A 65 2.38 7.27 4.32
N PHE A 66 3.03 6.12 4.39
CA PHE A 66 2.38 4.83 4.27
C PHE A 66 3.17 3.71 4.93
N MET A 67 2.48 2.63 5.27
CA MET A 67 3.06 1.32 5.57
C MET A 67 2.59 0.32 4.53
N ARG A 68 3.43 -0.64 4.14
CA ARG A 68 3.05 -1.68 3.17
C ARG A 68 3.49 -3.06 3.61
N SER A 69 2.70 -4.06 3.25
CA SER A 69 3.04 -5.48 3.34
C SER A 69 2.74 -6.14 2.00
N THR A 70 3.54 -7.13 1.63
CA THR A 70 3.29 -7.95 0.44
C THR A 70 3.00 -9.36 0.90
N GLU A 71 1.91 -9.91 0.39
CA GLU A 71 1.44 -11.24 0.69
C GLU A 71 1.46 -12.06 -0.60
N VAL A 72 1.81 -13.33 -0.47
CA VAL A 72 1.78 -14.30 -1.55
C VAL A 72 1.04 -15.52 -1.06
N THR A 73 0.01 -15.92 -1.78
CA THR A 73 -0.75 -17.14 -1.52
C THR A 73 -0.61 -18.08 -2.72
N VAL A 74 -0.63 -19.39 -2.46
CA VAL A 74 -0.56 -20.40 -3.54
C VAL A 74 -1.98 -20.85 -3.87
N ASN A 75 -2.35 -20.73 -5.14
CA ASN A 75 -3.58 -21.29 -5.66
C ASN A 75 -3.46 -22.82 -5.68
N LYS A 76 -4.34 -23.50 -4.94
CA LYS A 76 -4.31 -24.96 -4.82
C LYS A 76 -4.73 -25.69 -6.09
N ASN A 77 -5.41 -25.02 -7.02
CA ASN A 77 -5.95 -25.64 -8.23
C ASN A 77 -4.90 -25.77 -9.34
N ASP A 78 -4.09 -24.73 -9.53
CA ASP A 78 -3.14 -24.63 -10.65
C ASP A 78 -1.69 -24.37 -10.20
N GLY A 79 -1.44 -24.25 -8.89
CA GLY A 79 -0.12 -23.98 -8.34
C GLY A 79 0.38 -22.54 -8.54
N SER A 80 -0.41 -21.66 -9.18
CA SER A 80 -0.04 -20.27 -9.40
C SER A 80 0.02 -19.48 -8.09
N TYR A 81 0.82 -18.42 -8.09
CA TYR A 81 0.94 -17.52 -6.95
C TYR A 81 -0.01 -16.34 -7.14
N ASN A 82 -0.83 -16.05 -6.13
CA ASN A 82 -1.59 -14.81 -6.03
C ASN A 82 -0.85 -13.85 -5.10
N GLN A 83 -0.17 -12.88 -5.72
CA GLN A 83 0.63 -11.85 -5.09
C GLN A 83 -0.14 -10.52 -5.03
N HIS A 84 -0.19 -9.92 -3.85
CA HIS A 84 -0.81 -8.61 -3.64
C HIS A 84 -0.09 -7.80 -2.56
N MET A 85 -0.17 -6.49 -2.70
CA MET A 85 0.39 -5.53 -1.76
C MET A 85 -0.73 -4.82 -1.03
N HIS A 86 -0.73 -4.92 0.30
CA HIS A 86 -1.56 -4.12 1.17
C HIS A 86 -0.80 -2.87 1.59
N VAL A 87 -1.42 -1.71 1.46
CA VAL A 87 -0.86 -0.42 1.81
C VAL A 87 -1.83 0.32 2.74
N LEU A 88 -1.36 0.64 3.93
CA LEU A 88 -2.03 1.57 4.84
C LEU A 88 -1.48 2.97 4.55
N LEU A 89 -2.26 3.80 3.87
CA LEU A 89 -1.91 5.16 3.50
C LEU A 89 -2.37 6.13 4.59
N CYS A 90 -1.53 7.09 4.95
CA CYS A 90 -1.88 8.26 5.74
C CYS A 90 -1.93 9.48 4.81
N VAL A 91 -3.10 10.11 4.69
CA VAL A 91 -3.31 11.26 3.80
C VAL A 91 -3.79 12.48 4.57
N GLU A 92 -3.45 13.66 4.06
CA GLU A 92 -3.99 14.92 4.55
C GLU A 92 -5.52 14.93 4.37
N ASN A 93 -6.24 15.52 5.33
CA ASN A 93 -7.71 15.55 5.34
C ASN A 93 -8.30 16.10 4.03
N ALA A 94 -7.62 17.09 3.44
CA ALA A 94 -7.98 17.74 2.17
C ALA A 94 -8.12 16.77 0.99
N TYR A 95 -7.49 15.59 1.05
CA TYR A 95 -7.65 14.54 0.05
C TYR A 95 -9.11 14.09 -0.10
N LEU A 96 -9.85 14.01 1.01
CA LEU A 96 -11.26 13.59 1.05
C LEU A 96 -12.24 14.76 0.96
N GLU A 97 -11.79 15.98 1.24
CA GLU A 97 -12.66 17.17 1.31
C GLU A 97 -12.91 17.84 -0.04
N LYS A 98 -12.31 17.35 -1.14
CA LYS A 98 -12.60 17.91 -2.46
C LYS A 98 -14.08 17.70 -2.81
N LYS A 99 -14.84 18.81 -2.75
CA LYS A 99 -16.16 18.96 -3.37
C LYS A 99 -16.11 18.41 -4.79
N ARG A 100 -17.06 17.54 -5.13
CA ARG A 100 -17.35 17.07 -6.49
C ARG A 100 -17.22 18.25 -7.45
N ILE A 101 -16.18 18.23 -8.30
CA ILE A 101 -16.25 18.89 -9.60
C ILE A 101 -16.91 17.83 -10.50
N ILE A 102 -18.24 17.80 -10.46
CA ILE A 102 -19.10 17.25 -11.51
C ILE A 102 -20.20 18.27 -11.70
#